data_AF-A0A1U7NTW1-F1
#
_entry.id   AF-A0A1U7NTW1-F1
#
_cell.length_a   1.000
_cell.length_b   1.000
_cell.length_c   1.000
_cell.angle_alpha   90.00
_cell.angle_beta   90.00
_cell.angle_gamma   90.00
#
_symmetry.space_group_name_H-M   'P 1'
#
loop_
_entity.id
_entity.type
_entity.pdbx_description
1 polymer ?
#
loop_
_entity_poly.entity_id
_entity_poly.type
_entity_poly.pdbx_seq_one_letter_code
_entity_poly.pdbx_strand_id
1 'polypeptide(L)'
;MQDTAQPTTTPALSRTWAAHTTYRECSVVTSTAVYTVTISRTGQGFSAEVNGQPVDVLAADRLLRNADRLELLAEVLPTLGKPAACNLHRELSRLGFKDHYQTAADALGRPVPSLAALSPQDAYTVRDYARGQWGMTA
;
A
#
# COMPACT_ATOMS: atom_id res chain seq x y z
N MET A 1 -11.86 -26.38 -7.15
CA MET A 1 -12.09 -24.93 -7.30
C MET A 1 -11.08 -24.25 -6.40
N GLN A 2 -10.04 -23.62 -6.96
CA GLN A 2 -9.06 -22.89 -6.15
C GLN A 2 -9.63 -21.50 -5.90
N ASP A 3 -9.92 -21.24 -4.64
CA ASP A 3 -10.34 -19.93 -4.13
C ASP A 3 -9.11 -19.03 -4.11
N THR A 4 -8.86 -18.33 -5.21
CA THR A 4 -7.85 -17.28 -5.28
C THR A 4 -8.41 -16.04 -4.60
N ALA A 5 -8.28 -15.97 -3.28
CA ALA A 5 -8.44 -14.72 -2.56
C ALA A 5 -7.50 -13.69 -3.18
N GLN A 6 -8.05 -12.73 -3.93
CA GLN A 6 -7.28 -11.59 -4.42
C GLN A 6 -6.66 -10.88 -3.22
N PRO A 7 -5.38 -10.46 -3.28
CA PRO A 7 -4.82 -9.62 -2.23
C PRO A 7 -5.64 -8.32 -2.18
N THR A 8 -6.39 -8.14 -1.09
CA THR A 8 -7.27 -6.99 -0.81
C THR A 8 -6.50 -5.71 -0.44
N THR A 9 -5.18 -5.73 -0.59
CA THR A 9 -4.30 -4.63 -0.18
C THR A 9 -4.13 -3.64 -1.33
N THR A 10 -4.46 -2.38 -1.07
CA THR A 10 -4.18 -1.26 -1.99
C THR A 10 -2.74 -1.34 -2.49
N PRO A 11 -2.48 -1.34 -3.81
CA PRO A 11 -1.13 -1.46 -4.32
C PRO A 11 -0.29 -0.23 -3.92
N ALA A 12 0.89 -0.48 -3.36
CA ALA A 12 1.83 0.57 -3.01
C ALA A 12 2.30 1.39 -4.23
N LEU A 13 2.53 2.69 -3.98
CA LEU A 13 3.21 3.61 -4.88
C LEU A 13 4.71 3.33 -4.90
N SER A 14 5.31 3.03 -3.76
CA SER A 14 6.70 2.56 -3.69
C SER A 14 6.94 1.67 -2.49
N ARG A 15 7.96 0.84 -2.58
CA ARG A 15 8.49 0.03 -1.48
C ARG A 15 10.00 0.06 -1.51
N THR A 16 10.60 0.10 -0.33
CA THR A 16 12.04 0.04 -0.13
C THR A 16 12.36 -1.13 0.78
N TRP A 17 13.31 -1.96 0.39
CA TRP A 17 13.78 -3.11 1.14
C TRP A 17 15.27 -3.03 1.43
N ALA A 18 15.71 -3.58 2.56
CA ALA A 18 17.06 -4.07 2.73
C ALA A 18 17.11 -5.51 2.21
N ALA A 19 17.90 -5.73 1.17
CA ALA A 19 18.15 -7.04 0.57
C ALA A 19 19.50 -7.58 1.05
N HIS A 20 19.45 -8.62 1.88
CA HIS A 20 20.63 -9.27 2.44
C HIS A 20 21.06 -10.42 1.53
N THR A 21 22.32 -10.40 1.11
CA THR A 21 22.91 -11.40 0.21
C THR A 21 24.19 -11.96 0.80
N THR A 22 24.29 -13.28 0.82
CA THR A 22 25.45 -14.04 1.28
C THR A 22 26.15 -14.62 0.07
N TYR A 23 27.41 -14.26 -0.14
CA TYR A 23 28.24 -14.85 -1.17
C TYR A 23 28.93 -16.07 -0.62
N ARG A 24 28.88 -17.17 -1.39
CA ARG A 24 29.48 -18.44 -1.02
C ARG A 24 30.34 -18.98 -2.15
N GLU A 25 31.51 -19.50 -1.79
CA GLU A 25 32.38 -20.27 -2.67
C GLU A 25 32.58 -21.64 -2.06
N CYS A 26 32.33 -22.70 -2.83
CA CYS A 26 32.39 -24.09 -2.34
C CYS A 26 31.61 -24.28 -1.01
N SER A 27 30.42 -23.68 -0.91
CA SER A 27 29.53 -23.71 0.28
C SER A 27 30.01 -22.91 1.51
N VAL A 28 31.22 -22.33 1.46
CA VAL A 28 31.76 -21.46 2.51
C VAL A 28 31.33 -20.02 2.26
N VAL A 29 30.84 -19.33 3.30
CA VAL A 29 30.53 -17.89 3.21
C VAL A 29 31.82 -17.11 3.02
N THR A 30 31.93 -16.40 1.91
CA THR A 30 33.10 -15.55 1.61
C THR A 30 32.82 -14.08 1.92
N SER A 31 31.58 -13.63 1.77
CA SER A 31 31.17 -12.27 2.15
C SER A 31 29.65 -12.15 2.30
N THR A 32 29.21 -11.02 2.85
CA THR A 32 27.80 -10.61 2.90
C THR A 32 27.67 -9.18 2.39
N ALA A 33 26.58 -8.89 1.69
CA ALA A 33 26.20 -7.54 1.29
C ALA A 33 24.75 -7.24 1.70
N VAL A 34 24.48 -5.95 1.91
CA VAL A 34 23.13 -5.43 2.09
C VAL A 34 22.90 -4.34 1.07
N TYR A 35 21.83 -4.47 0.30
CA TYR A 35 21.43 -3.50 -0.71
C TYR A 35 20.12 -2.83 -0.31
N THR A 36 20.06 -1.52 -0.35
CA THR A 36 18.80 -0.78 -0.20
C THR A 36 18.15 -0.67 -1.56
N VAL A 37 17.08 -1.43 -1.80
CA VAL A 37 16.39 -1.48 -3.08
C VAL A 37 15.05 -0.77 -2.96
N THR A 38 14.81 0.24 -3.79
CA THR A 38 13.52 0.91 -3.90
C THR A 38 12.88 0.57 -5.24
N ILE A 39 11.65 0.07 -5.24
CA ILE A 39 10.82 -0.07 -6.44
C ILE A 39 9.66 0.92 -6.32
N SER A 40 9.53 1.77 -7.33
CA SER A 40 8.49 2.80 -7.41
C SER A 40 7.62 2.58 -8.62
N ARG A 41 6.30 2.75 -8.46
CA ARG A 41 5.32 2.69 -9.52
C ARG A 41 5.29 4.04 -10.24
N THR A 42 5.29 4.01 -11.57
CA THR A 42 5.22 5.20 -12.42
C THR A 42 3.96 5.14 -13.28
N GLY A 43 3.63 6.23 -13.97
CA GLY A 43 2.48 6.25 -14.88
C GLY A 43 2.59 5.28 -16.06
N GLN A 44 3.78 4.76 -16.35
CA GLN A 44 4.07 3.88 -17.48
C GLN A 44 4.61 2.50 -17.07
N GLY A 45 4.73 2.22 -15.76
CA GLY A 45 5.31 0.97 -15.27
C GLY A 45 5.96 1.14 -13.91
N PHE A 46 7.25 0.80 -13.82
CA PHE A 46 8.03 0.88 -12.59
C PHE A 46 9.38 1.55 -12.85
N SER A 47 9.96 2.15 -11.81
CA SER A 47 11.36 2.56 -11.74
C SER A 47 12.00 1.91 -10.52
N ALA A 48 13.33 1.74 -10.57
CA ALA A 48 14.07 1.09 -9.51
C ALA A 48 15.33 1.88 -9.14
N GLU A 49 15.68 1.82 -7.86
CA GLU A 49 16.95 2.33 -7.33
C GLU A 49 17.58 1.27 -6.45
N VAL A 50 18.91 1.15 -6.51
CA VAL A 50 19.71 0.33 -5.60
C VAL A 50 20.76 1.24 -4.96
N ASN A 51 20.78 1.27 -3.63
CA ASN A 51 21.62 2.17 -2.83
C ASN A 51 21.47 3.66 -3.26
N GLY A 52 20.25 4.06 -3.61
CA GLY A 52 19.92 5.42 -4.06
C GLY A 52 20.41 5.75 -5.48
N GLN A 53 20.90 4.76 -6.25
CA GLN A 53 21.27 4.95 -7.65
C GLN A 53 20.21 4.33 -8.56
N PRO A 54 19.74 5.03 -9.60
CA PRO A 54 18.81 4.48 -10.57
C PRO A 54 19.39 3.24 -11.26
N VAL A 55 18.58 2.18 -11.35
CA VAL A 55 18.94 0.95 -12.06
C VAL A 55 17.77 0.48 -12.91
N ASP A 56 18.04 -0.43 -13.84
CA ASP A 56 17.00 -1.15 -14.55
C ASP A 56 16.13 -1.98 -13.59
N VAL A 57 14.82 -2.03 -13.85
CA VAL A 57 13.85 -2.71 -12.98
C VAL A 57 14.11 -4.21 -12.94
N LEU A 58 14.55 -4.84 -14.04
CA LEU A 58 14.87 -6.28 -14.02
C LEU A 58 16.14 -6.55 -13.23
N ALA A 59 17.11 -5.64 -13.23
CA ALA A 59 18.31 -5.76 -12.40
C ALA A 59 17.95 -5.71 -10.90
N ALA A 60 17.09 -4.78 -10.51
CA ALA A 60 16.59 -4.71 -9.14
C ALA A 60 15.73 -5.92 -8.75
N ASP A 61 14.85 -6.40 -9.62
CA ASP A 61 14.04 -7.62 -9.38
C ASP A 61 14.94 -8.85 -9.18
N ARG A 62 15.98 -9.02 -10.00
CA ARG A 62 16.97 -10.09 -9.81
C ARG A 62 17.68 -9.99 -8.48
N LEU A 63 18.06 -8.78 -8.06
CA LEU A 63 18.70 -8.56 -6.76
C LEU A 63 17.76 -8.95 -5.62
N LEU A 64 16.49 -8.53 -5.68
CA LEU A 64 15.47 -8.87 -4.68
C LEU A 64 15.20 -10.38 -4.62
N ARG A 65 15.08 -11.05 -5.78
CA ARG A 65 14.81 -12.50 -5.85
C ARG A 65 15.97 -13.37 -5.36
N ASN A 66 17.20 -12.90 -5.53
CA ASN A 66 18.41 -13.62 -5.13
C ASN A 66 18.88 -13.28 -3.72
N ALA A 67 18.21 -12.36 -3.02
CA ALA A 67 18.51 -12.06 -1.63
C ALA A 67 18.08 -13.24 -0.74
N ASP A 68 18.92 -13.59 0.24
CA ASP A 68 18.58 -14.61 1.24
C ASP A 68 17.44 -14.15 2.15
N ARG A 69 17.39 -12.84 2.41
CA ARG A 69 16.39 -12.20 3.26
C ARG A 69 16.09 -10.80 2.75
N LEU A 70 14.80 -10.46 2.75
CA LEU A 70 14.30 -9.12 2.50
C LEU A 70 13.68 -8.56 3.78
N GLU A 71 14.02 -7.31 4.11
CA GLU A 71 13.37 -6.55 5.18
C GLU A 71 12.74 -5.29 4.57
N LEU A 72 11.43 -5.10 4.76
CA LEU A 72 10.75 -3.91 4.27
C LEU A 72 11.09 -2.72 5.17
N LEU A 73 11.79 -1.73 4.61
CA LEU A 73 12.21 -0.52 5.31
C LEU A 73 11.17 0.60 5.22
N ALA A 74 10.54 0.75 4.05
CA ALA A 74 9.54 1.77 3.82
C ALA A 74 8.51 1.31 2.79
N GLU A 75 7.28 1.78 2.93
CA GLU A 75 6.20 1.60 1.97
C GLU A 75 5.41 2.90 1.87
N VAL A 76 5.16 3.34 0.63
CA VAL A 76 4.28 4.47 0.35
C VAL A 76 3.02 3.94 -0.30
N LEU A 77 1.88 4.11 0.36
CA LEU A 77 0.57 3.73 -0.16
C LEU A 77 -0.13 4.94 -0.81
N PRO A 78 -0.93 4.74 -1.86
CA PRO A 78 -1.72 5.83 -2.41
C PRO A 78 -2.79 6.25 -1.41
N THR A 79 -2.98 7.56 -1.32
CA THR A 79 -4.07 8.16 -0.54
C THR A 79 -5.16 8.66 -1.48
N LEU A 80 -6.36 8.83 -0.93
CA LEU A 80 -7.52 9.32 -1.64
C LEU A 80 -7.31 10.77 -2.15
N GLY A 81 -6.61 11.58 -1.35
CA GLY A 81 -6.38 12.99 -1.65
C GLY A 81 -7.62 13.86 -1.47
N LYS A 82 -7.42 15.19 -1.50
CA LYS A 82 -8.48 16.18 -1.19
C LYS A 82 -9.71 16.08 -2.10
N PRO A 83 -9.59 15.96 -3.45
CA PRO A 83 -10.77 15.98 -4.31
C PRO A 83 -11.69 14.79 -4.07
N ALA A 84 -11.14 13.58 -4.01
CA ALA A 84 -11.95 12.37 -3.80
C ALA A 84 -12.46 12.27 -2.35
N ALA A 85 -11.73 12.81 -1.36
CA ALA A 85 -12.23 12.97 0.00
C ALA A 85 -13.40 13.94 0.10
N CYS A 86 -13.37 15.05 -0.65
CA CYS A 86 -14.50 15.99 -0.73
C CYS A 86 -15.75 15.31 -1.31
N ASN A 87 -15.58 14.46 -2.33
CA ASN A 87 -16.68 13.68 -2.88
C ASN A 87 -17.24 12.67 -1.86
N LEU A 88 -16.37 11.95 -1.14
CA LEU A 88 -16.79 11.04 -0.07
C LEU A 88 -17.56 11.80 1.03
N HIS A 89 -17.06 12.96 1.46
CA HIS A 89 -17.74 13.81 2.44
C HIS A 89 -19.16 14.18 1.99
N ARG A 90 -19.31 14.64 0.75
CA ARG A 90 -20.62 14.99 0.16
C ARG A 90 -21.55 13.78 0.07
N GLU A 91 -21.01 12.62 -0.26
CA GLU A 91 -21.77 11.37 -0.33
C GLU A 91 -22.32 10.99 1.05
N LEU A 92 -21.48 11.03 2.09
CA LEU A 92 -21.91 10.74 3.47
C LEU A 92 -22.96 11.75 3.96
N SER A 93 -22.84 13.04 3.60
CA SER A 93 -23.86 14.05 3.93
C SER A 93 -25.21 13.76 3.24
N ARG A 94 -25.18 13.33 1.97
CA ARG A 94 -26.40 12.92 1.26
C ARG A 94 -27.03 11.69 1.89
N LEU A 95 -26.19 10.81 2.44
CA LEU A 95 -26.59 9.68 3.24
C LEU A 95 -26.89 10.04 4.72
N GLY A 96 -27.08 11.33 5.04
CA GLY A 96 -27.62 11.76 6.34
C GLY A 96 -26.67 11.62 7.53
N PHE A 97 -25.45 11.12 7.34
CA PHE A 97 -24.44 11.07 8.38
C PHE A 97 -23.97 12.49 8.69
N LYS A 98 -24.05 12.92 9.96
CA LYS A 98 -23.62 14.26 10.39
C LYS A 98 -22.15 14.30 10.79
N ASP A 99 -21.67 13.22 11.40
CA ASP A 99 -20.26 13.05 11.75
C ASP A 99 -19.60 12.04 10.79
N HIS A 100 -19.02 12.57 9.72
CA HIS A 100 -18.41 11.77 8.67
C HIS A 100 -17.10 11.09 9.11
N TYR A 101 -16.39 11.67 10.08
CA TYR A 101 -15.14 11.09 10.58
C TYR A 101 -15.44 9.95 11.54
N GLN A 102 -16.45 10.12 12.41
CA GLN A 102 -16.93 9.03 13.26
C GLN A 102 -17.49 7.89 12.42
N THR A 103 -18.29 8.18 11.40
CA THR A 103 -18.81 7.15 10.48
C THR A 103 -17.67 6.37 9.82
N ALA A 104 -16.61 7.06 9.38
CA ALA A 104 -15.44 6.40 8.83
C ALA A 104 -14.65 5.60 9.88
N ALA A 105 -14.59 6.09 11.12
CA ALA A 105 -13.92 5.40 12.21
C ALA A 105 -14.66 4.12 12.61
N ASP A 106 -15.99 4.15 12.65
CA ASP A 106 -16.85 2.99 12.93
C ASP A 106 -16.67 1.93 11.85
N ALA A 107 -16.70 2.34 10.58
CA ALA A 107 -16.52 1.44 9.44
C ALA A 107 -15.16 0.74 9.43
N LEU A 108 -14.10 1.42 9.87
CA LEU A 108 -12.72 0.92 9.81
C LEU A 108 -12.21 0.38 11.15
N GLY A 109 -12.97 0.50 12.24
CA GLY A 109 -12.56 0.10 13.58
C GLY A 109 -11.35 0.88 14.12
N ARG A 110 -11.09 2.10 13.63
CA ARG A 110 -9.91 2.91 14.00
C ARG A 110 -10.17 4.41 13.85
N PRO A 111 -9.48 5.28 14.61
CA PRO A 111 -9.63 6.72 14.45
C PRO A 111 -9.26 7.20 13.03
N VAL A 112 -10.10 8.08 12.44
CA VAL A 112 -9.88 8.69 11.12
C VAL A 112 -9.78 10.20 11.25
N PRO A 113 -8.57 10.77 11.35
CA PRO A 113 -8.40 12.22 11.49
C PRO A 113 -8.65 12.99 10.18
N SER A 114 -8.61 12.30 9.04
CA SER A 114 -8.80 12.91 7.72
C SER A 114 -9.25 11.89 6.68
N LEU A 115 -10.33 12.20 5.97
CA LEU A 115 -10.80 11.39 4.83
C LEU A 115 -9.80 11.42 3.65
N ALA A 116 -8.98 12.48 3.53
CA ALA A 116 -7.98 12.59 2.46
C ALA A 116 -6.79 11.65 2.66
N ALA A 117 -6.53 11.22 3.89
CA ALA A 117 -5.46 10.29 4.22
C ALA A 117 -5.88 8.82 4.07
N LEU A 118 -7.16 8.55 3.83
CA LEU A 118 -7.65 7.19 3.60
C LEU A 118 -7.01 6.62 2.33
N SER A 119 -6.75 5.31 2.34
CA SER A 119 -6.49 4.60 1.08
C SER A 119 -7.78 4.55 0.24
N PRO A 120 -7.69 4.34 -1.08
CA PRO A 120 -8.87 4.07 -1.92
C PRO A 120 -9.73 2.91 -1.39
N GLN A 121 -9.11 1.87 -0.84
CA GLN A 121 -9.81 0.71 -0.28
C GLN A 121 -10.54 1.04 1.04
N ASP A 122 -9.92 1.81 1.93
CA ASP A 122 -10.59 2.30 3.13
C ASP A 122 -11.82 3.12 2.74
N ALA A 123 -11.68 4.01 1.75
CA ALA A 123 -12.77 4.84 1.26
C ALA A 123 -13.89 4.03 0.60
N TYR A 124 -13.58 2.87 0.00
CA TYR A 124 -14.60 1.93 -0.48
C TYR A 124 -15.35 1.29 0.69
N THR A 125 -14.63 0.81 1.70
CA THR A 125 -15.20 0.19 2.91
C THR A 125 -16.13 1.14 3.64
N VAL A 126 -15.74 2.42 3.79
CA VAL A 126 -16.59 3.45 4.40
C VAL A 126 -17.89 3.67 3.62
N ARG A 127 -17.82 3.65 2.27
CA ARG A 127 -19.04 3.78 1.44
C ARG A 127 -19.96 2.57 1.59
N ASP A 128 -19.39 1.38 1.58
CA ASP A 128 -20.15 0.14 1.72
C ASP A 128 -20.88 0.09 3.07
N TYR A 129 -20.16 0.40 4.16
CA TYR A 129 -20.72 0.54 5.49
C TYR A 129 -21.86 1.58 5.54
N ALA A 130 -21.62 2.79 5.03
CA ALA A 130 -22.61 3.87 5.07
C ALA A 130 -23.90 3.51 4.31
N ARG A 131 -23.78 2.84 3.15
CA ARG A 131 -24.94 2.38 2.38
C ARG A 131 -25.67 1.22 3.05
N GLY A 132 -24.94 0.30 3.69
CA GLY A 132 -25.53 -0.78 4.47
C GLY A 132 -26.34 -0.26 5.66
N GLN A 133 -25.82 0.74 6.37
CA GLN A 133 -26.50 1.38 7.50
C GLN A 133 -27.74 2.18 7.07
N TRP A 134 -27.70 2.87 5.93
CA TRP A 134 -28.87 3.59 5.41
C TRP A 134 -30.08 2.66 5.18
N GLY A 135 -29.84 1.40 4.79
CA GLY A 135 -30.90 0.39 4.65
C GLY A 135 -31.47 -0.14 5.97
N MET A 136 -30.80 0.11 7.11
CA MET A 136 -31.23 -0.30 8.45
C MET A 136 -31.93 0.84 9.22
N THR A 137 -31.84 2.09 8.76
CA THR A 137 -32.42 3.27 9.40
C THR A 137 -33.80 3.67 8.83
N ALA A 138 -34.50 2.75 8.16
CA ALA A 138 -35.85 2.96 7.63
C ALA A 138 -36.93 2.36 8.53
#